data_AF-A0A0F8Y0D4-F1
#
_entry.id   AF-A0A0F8Y0D4-F1
#
_cell.length_a   1.000
_cell.length_b   1.000
_cell.length_c   1.000
_cell.angle_alpha   90.00
_cell.angle_beta   90.00
_cell.angle_gamma   90.00
#
_symmetry.space_group_name_H-M   'P 1'
#
loop_
_entity.id
_entity.type
_entity.pdbx_description
1 polymer ?
#
loop_
_entity_poly.entity_id
_entity_poly.type
_entity_poly.pdbx_seq_one_letter_code
_entity_poly.pdbx_strand_id
1 'polypeptide(L)'
;MATFKNDTMFRFWIDSGDYELRLETDTLDFGQRGMKTLTVIETGMNYSKSINPIEVSVKYKYNYMENSFSRTAWRLLNREGIMYPQITASELRVLVRGADYRDSKASISYINMRLKLSDKRSIRGRFNVNKALS
;
A
#
# COMPACT_ATOMS: atom_id res chain seq x y z
N MET A 1 13.71 -7.42 -28.87
CA MET A 1 14.62 -8.33 -29.61
C MET A 1 13.78 -9.45 -30.20
N ALA A 2 13.87 -9.73 -31.50
CA ALA A 2 13.06 -10.76 -32.16
C ALA A 2 13.76 -12.13 -32.03
N THR A 3 13.00 -13.16 -31.65
CA THR A 3 13.49 -14.54 -31.63
C THR A 3 12.96 -15.27 -32.87
N PHE A 4 13.86 -15.88 -33.63
CA PHE A 4 13.53 -16.62 -34.83
C PHE A 4 13.70 -18.12 -34.57
N LYS A 5 12.80 -18.93 -35.12
CA LYS A 5 12.95 -20.38 -35.20
C LYS A 5 12.61 -20.79 -36.63
N ASN A 6 13.57 -21.41 -37.31
CA ASN A 6 13.47 -21.85 -38.71
C ASN A 6 13.00 -20.73 -39.66
N ASP A 7 13.64 -19.54 -39.63
CA ASP A 7 13.33 -18.36 -40.46
C ASP A 7 11.92 -17.76 -40.36
N THR A 8 11.03 -18.39 -39.59
CA THR A 8 9.75 -17.81 -39.21
C THR A 8 9.87 -17.01 -37.91
N MET A 9 9.53 -15.72 -37.99
CA MET A 9 9.44 -14.82 -36.85
C MET A 9 8.18 -15.15 -36.05
N PHE A 10 8.34 -15.74 -34.85
CA PHE A 10 7.21 -16.29 -34.10
C PHE A 10 6.80 -15.47 -32.87
N ARG A 11 7.64 -14.53 -32.41
CA ARG A 11 7.33 -13.70 -31.24
C ARG A 11 8.09 -12.40 -31.24
N PHE A 12 7.37 -11.31 -31.03
CA PHE A 12 7.94 -10.03 -30.62
C PHE A 12 7.96 -9.97 -29.09
N TRP A 13 9.13 -9.70 -28.52
CA TRP A 13 9.23 -9.21 -27.15
C TRP A 13 9.75 -7.78 -27.22
N ILE A 14 8.91 -6.86 -26.78
CA ILE A 14 9.25 -5.46 -26.55
C ILE A 14 9.44 -5.36 -25.04
N ASP A 15 10.69 -5.13 -24.63
CA ASP A 15 10.96 -4.66 -23.29
C ASP A 15 10.41 -3.24 -23.19
N SER A 16 9.47 -2.99 -22.29
CA SER A 16 9.00 -1.63 -22.02
C SER A 16 10.03 -0.81 -21.26
N GLY A 17 11.11 -1.43 -20.76
CA GLY A 17 12.13 -0.79 -19.93
C GLY A 17 11.59 -0.37 -18.55
N ASP A 18 10.39 -0.84 -18.17
CA ASP A 18 9.79 -0.54 -16.87
C ASP A 18 10.19 -1.61 -15.87
N TYR A 19 11.20 -1.26 -15.09
CA TYR A 19 11.75 -2.12 -14.04
C TYR A 19 11.31 -1.68 -12.65
N GLU A 20 10.35 -0.75 -12.58
CA GLU A 20 9.82 -0.29 -11.31
C GLU A 20 8.86 -1.31 -10.71
N LEU A 21 9.06 -1.63 -9.44
CA LEU A 21 8.04 -2.29 -8.66
C LEU A 21 6.97 -1.26 -8.33
N ARG A 22 5.70 -1.56 -8.62
CA ARG A 22 4.55 -0.73 -8.20
C ARG A 22 3.47 -1.64 -7.65
N LEU A 23 3.10 -1.39 -6.40
CA LEU A 23 2.01 -2.07 -5.72
C LEU A 23 1.03 -1.03 -5.20
N GLU A 24 -0.25 -1.26 -5.41
CA GLU A 24 -1.33 -0.46 -4.86
C GLU A 24 -2.33 -1.43 -4.22
N THR A 25 -2.69 -1.17 -2.96
CA THR A 25 -3.81 -1.87 -2.34
C THR A 25 -5.11 -1.34 -2.92
N ASP A 26 -6.15 -2.16 -2.93
CA ASP A 26 -7.50 -1.64 -3.09
C ASP A 26 -7.87 -0.74 -1.90
N THR A 27 -9.03 -0.09 -1.97
CA THR A 27 -9.59 0.69 -0.88
C THR A 27 -9.71 -0.18 0.35
N LEU A 28 -9.04 0.25 1.42
CA LEU A 28 -9.04 -0.46 2.69
C LEU A 28 -10.37 -0.24 3.42
N ASP A 29 -11.25 -1.23 3.35
CA ASP A 29 -12.51 -1.23 4.09
C ASP A 29 -12.35 -1.92 5.45
N PHE A 30 -12.77 -1.22 6.50
CA PHE A 30 -12.73 -1.70 7.88
C PHE A 30 -14.15 -1.86 8.46
N GLY A 31 -15.16 -1.99 7.59
CA GLY A 31 -16.57 -2.16 7.96
C GLY A 31 -17.19 -0.92 8.61
N GLN A 32 -16.53 0.24 8.51
CA GLN A 32 -16.98 1.49 9.12
C GLN A 32 -16.64 2.66 8.22
N ARG A 33 -17.62 3.53 7.94
CA ARG A 33 -17.44 4.72 7.09
C ARG A 33 -16.85 5.95 7.80
N GLY A 34 -16.57 5.85 9.10
CA GLY A 34 -15.98 6.93 9.89
C GLY A 34 -14.51 7.19 9.54
N MET A 35 -14.02 8.37 9.93
CA MET A 35 -12.64 8.78 9.73
C MET A 35 -11.66 7.85 10.43
N LYS A 36 -10.58 7.51 9.73
CA LYS A 36 -9.51 6.61 10.18
C LYS A 36 -8.19 7.33 10.04
N THR A 37 -7.40 7.32 11.10
CA THR A 37 -6.04 7.87 11.09
C THR A 37 -5.06 6.73 10.87
N LEU A 38 -4.40 6.72 9.71
CA LEU A 38 -3.29 5.81 9.44
C LEU A 38 -2.03 6.35 10.12
N THR A 39 -1.57 5.62 11.13
CA THR A 39 -0.45 6.05 11.98
C THR A 39 0.87 5.41 11.59
N VAL A 40 0.84 4.16 11.14
CA VAL A 40 2.03 3.38 10.81
C VAL A 40 1.74 2.48 9.62
N ILE A 41 2.68 2.43 8.69
CA ILE A 41 2.80 1.39 7.67
C ILE A 41 4.12 0.69 7.94
N GLU A 42 4.07 -0.62 8.13
CA GLU A 42 5.21 -1.48 8.40
C GLU A 42 5.29 -2.52 7.30
N THR A 43 6.44 -2.66 6.66
CA THR A 43 6.65 -3.61 5.58
C THR A 43 7.72 -4.60 5.98
N GLY A 44 7.43 -5.89 5.86
CA GLY A 44 8.42 -6.96 6.00
C GLY A 44 9.26 -7.05 4.73
N MET A 45 10.15 -6.09 4.52
CA MET A 45 10.99 -6.02 3.32
C MET A 45 12.46 -6.19 3.66
N ASN A 46 13.12 -7.09 2.94
CA ASN A 46 14.57 -7.20 2.95
C ASN A 46 15.11 -6.28 1.86
N TYR A 47 15.62 -5.10 2.23
CA TYR A 47 16.16 -4.16 1.26
C TYR A 47 17.41 -3.43 1.76
N SER A 48 18.35 -3.19 0.85
CA SER A 48 19.48 -2.31 1.08
C SER A 48 19.12 -0.90 0.61
N LYS A 49 19.14 0.07 1.53
CA LYS A 49 18.85 1.50 1.26
C LYS A 49 19.68 2.08 0.12
N SER A 50 20.87 1.53 -0.14
CA SER A 50 21.81 2.05 -1.13
C SER A 50 21.60 1.50 -2.54
N ILE A 51 20.84 0.41 -2.70
CA ILE A 51 20.74 -0.31 -3.99
C ILE A 51 19.31 -0.24 -4.52
N ASN A 52 18.29 -0.44 -3.67
CA ASN A 52 16.89 -0.45 -4.08
C ASN A 52 16.03 0.33 -3.08
N PRO A 53 15.95 1.68 -3.20
CA PRO A 53 15.09 2.46 -2.33
C PRO A 53 13.63 2.07 -2.56
N ILE A 54 12.94 1.72 -1.49
CA ILE A 54 11.50 1.50 -1.48
C ILE A 54 10.83 2.67 -0.82
N GLU A 55 9.80 3.17 -1.51
CA GLU A 55 9.02 4.31 -1.08
C GLU A 55 7.56 3.93 -0.94
N VAL A 56 6.92 4.54 0.05
CA VAL A 56 5.52 4.36 0.34
C VAL A 56 4.79 5.69 0.21
N SER A 57 3.58 5.63 -0.33
CA SER A 57 2.65 6.74 -0.42
C SER A 57 1.25 6.26 -0.05
N VAL A 58 0.39 7.19 0.37
CA VAL A 58 -0.98 6.90 0.72
C VAL A 58 -1.90 7.72 -0.18
N LYS A 59 -2.78 7.02 -0.89
CA LYS A 59 -3.94 7.64 -1.55
C LYS A 59 -5.07 7.71 -0.53
N TYR A 60 -5.79 8.83 -0.50
CA TYR A 60 -6.85 9.05 0.47
C TYR A 60 -8.00 9.88 -0.11
N LYS A 61 -9.19 9.71 0.49
CA LYS A 61 -10.36 10.56 0.26
C LYS A 61 -10.98 10.95 1.60
N TYR A 62 -11.38 12.21 1.72
CA TYR A 62 -12.11 12.67 2.90
C TYR A 62 -13.60 12.33 2.78
N ASN A 63 -14.15 12.48 1.57
CA ASN A 63 -15.55 12.22 1.28
C ASN A 63 -15.70 11.00 0.36
N TYR A 64 -16.58 10.07 0.74
CA TYR A 64 -16.88 8.88 -0.04
C TYR A 64 -17.47 9.20 -1.43
N MET A 65 -18.14 10.35 -1.56
CA MET A 65 -18.75 10.79 -2.83
C MET A 65 -17.73 11.40 -3.80
N GLU A 66 -16.48 11.60 -3.38
CA GLU A 66 -15.42 12.05 -4.28
C GLU A 66 -14.98 10.92 -5.21
N ASN A 67 -14.92 11.19 -6.52
CA ASN A 67 -14.48 10.20 -7.49
C ASN A 67 -12.95 9.99 -7.47
N SER A 68 -12.17 11.01 -7.13
CA SER A 68 -10.70 11.00 -7.20
C SER A 68 -10.03 10.87 -5.83
N PHE A 69 -8.98 10.05 -5.73
CA PHE A 69 -8.11 10.01 -4.55
C PHE A 69 -7.07 11.13 -4.59
N SER A 70 -6.90 11.83 -3.47
CA SER A 70 -5.69 12.63 -3.20
C SER A 70 -4.53 11.72 -2.83
N ARG A 71 -3.28 12.17 -2.95
CA ARG A 71 -2.10 11.33 -2.68
C ARG A 71 -1.05 12.10 -1.88
N THR A 72 -0.47 11.46 -0.88
CA THR A 72 0.68 12.01 -0.15
C THR A 72 1.95 11.95 -1.00
N ALA A 73 2.94 12.78 -0.68
CA ALA A 73 4.28 12.59 -1.24
C ALA A 73 4.81 11.18 -0.97
N TRP A 74 5.61 10.66 -1.89
CA TRP A 74 6.37 9.43 -1.67
C TRP A 74 7.39 9.66 -0.56
N ARG A 75 7.49 8.69 0.36
CA ARG A 75 8.44 8.73 1.47
C ARG A 75 9.19 7.41 1.55
N LEU A 76 10.50 7.50 1.74
CA LEU A 76 11.34 6.34 2.00
C LEU A 76 10.97 5.67 3.32
N LEU A 77 11.02 4.35 3.32
CA LEU A 77 10.94 3.55 4.54
C LEU A 77 12.20 3.77 5.42
N ASN A 78 12.01 3.76 6.74
CA ASN A 78 13.13 3.78 7.69
C ASN A 78 13.90 2.43 7.65
N ARG A 79 15.02 2.30 8.38
CA ARG A 79 15.82 1.05 8.37
C ARG A 79 15.07 -0.19 8.86
N GLU A 80 13.95 0.00 9.54
CA GLU A 80 13.09 -1.06 10.09
C GLU A 80 11.93 -1.39 9.14
N GLY A 81 11.85 -0.76 7.96
CA GLY A 81 10.74 -0.95 7.02
C GLY A 81 9.46 -0.22 7.44
N ILE A 82 9.57 0.85 8.23
CA ILE A 82 8.43 1.58 8.80
C ILE A 82 8.33 2.99 8.22
N MET A 83 7.09 3.43 7.96
CA MET A 83 6.73 4.78 7.57
C MET A 83 5.52 5.29 8.39
N TYR A 84 5.55 6.59 8.71
CA TYR A 84 4.55 7.26 9.55
C TYR A 84 3.81 8.33 8.72
N PRO A 85 2.69 7.99 8.07
CA PRO A 85 2.00 8.92 7.17
C PRO A 85 1.17 9.98 7.89
N GLN A 86 0.76 9.75 9.15
CA GLN A 86 -0.02 10.69 9.98
C GLN A 86 -1.22 11.31 9.21
N ILE A 87 -1.94 10.49 8.44
CA ILE A 87 -3.06 10.95 7.59
C ILE A 87 -4.38 10.44 8.16
N THR A 88 -5.40 11.30 8.18
CA THR A 88 -6.76 10.95 8.59
C THR A 88 -7.72 11.08 7.42
N ALA A 89 -8.42 10.01 7.05
CA ALA A 89 -9.32 9.98 5.91
C ALA A 89 -10.41 8.91 6.09
N SER A 90 -11.47 8.96 5.29
CA SER A 90 -12.52 7.93 5.30
C SER A 90 -12.10 6.71 4.49
N GLU A 91 -11.51 6.94 3.31
CA GLU A 91 -10.93 5.90 2.47
C GLU A 91 -9.42 6.08 2.33
N LEU A 92 -8.70 4.95 2.32
CA LEU A 92 -7.25 4.90 2.25
C LEU A 92 -6.83 3.78 1.31
N ARG A 93 -5.77 4.01 0.54
CA ARG A 93 -5.03 3.01 -0.22
C ARG A 93 -3.55 3.21 0.00
N VAL A 94 -2.81 2.12 0.16
CA VAL A 94 -1.36 2.15 0.31
C VAL A 94 -0.71 1.86 -1.03
N LEU A 95 0.29 2.65 -1.37
CA LEU A 95 1.10 2.49 -2.56
C LEU A 95 2.54 2.24 -2.13
N VAL A 96 3.15 1.25 -2.75
CA VAL A 96 4.57 0.93 -2.59
C VAL A 96 5.22 1.00 -3.96
N ARG A 97 6.37 1.67 -4.06
CA ARG A 97 7.19 1.64 -5.26
C ARG A 97 8.65 1.32 -4.96
N GLY A 98 9.33 0.68 -5.90
CA GLY A 98 10.76 0.37 -5.82
C GLY A 98 11.44 0.52 -7.19
N ALA A 99 12.73 0.82 -7.19
CA ALA A 99 13.48 1.20 -8.39
C ALA A 99 13.83 0.03 -9.34
N ASP A 100 14.18 -1.15 -8.82
CA ASP A 100 14.48 -2.31 -9.66
C ASP A 100 14.05 -3.61 -8.97
N TYR A 101 13.11 -4.35 -9.58
CA TYR A 101 12.69 -5.67 -9.08
C TYR A 101 13.54 -6.83 -9.62
N ARG A 102 14.40 -6.61 -10.62
CA ARG A 102 15.11 -7.69 -11.34
C ARG A 102 16.22 -8.34 -10.53
N ASP A 103 16.81 -7.64 -9.56
CA ASP A 103 17.87 -8.21 -8.71
C ASP A 103 17.35 -9.30 -7.74
N SER A 104 16.07 -9.72 -7.84
CA SER A 104 15.48 -10.90 -7.18
C SER A 104 15.56 -10.93 -5.63
N LYS A 105 16.21 -9.94 -5.02
CA LYS A 105 16.43 -9.80 -3.57
C LYS A 105 15.38 -8.93 -2.91
N ALA A 106 14.65 -8.13 -3.68
CA ALA A 106 13.57 -7.32 -3.16
C ALA A 106 12.31 -8.18 -3.00
N SER A 107 12.07 -8.67 -1.79
CA SER A 107 10.85 -9.41 -1.44
C SER A 107 10.02 -8.64 -0.43
N ILE A 108 8.70 -8.61 -0.63
CA ILE A 108 7.73 -8.15 0.37
C ILE A 108 7.08 -9.36 1.00
N SER A 109 7.36 -9.58 2.28
CA SER A 109 6.72 -10.65 3.04
C SER A 109 5.36 -10.21 3.56
N TYR A 110 5.23 -8.97 4.02
CA TYR A 110 3.99 -8.44 4.57
C TYR A 110 3.93 -6.92 4.48
N ILE A 111 2.70 -6.38 4.55
CA ILE A 111 2.41 -4.97 4.78
C ILE A 111 1.41 -4.89 5.92
N ASN A 112 1.86 -4.43 7.08
CA ASN A 112 1.06 -4.22 8.28
C ASN A 112 0.71 -2.74 8.41
N MET A 113 -0.53 -2.44 8.81
CA MET A 113 -1.01 -1.07 8.99
C MET A 113 -1.59 -0.89 10.37
N ARG A 114 -1.22 0.21 11.03
CA ARG A 114 -1.80 0.59 12.33
C ARG A 114 -2.68 1.81 12.15
N LEU A 115 -3.96 1.63 12.45
CA LEU A 115 -4.99 2.64 12.32
C LEU A 115 -5.57 3.01 13.68
N LYS A 116 -5.89 4.29 13.86
CA LYS A 116 -6.69 4.78 14.97
C LYS A 116 -8.03 5.24 14.44
N LEU A 117 -9.12 4.78 15.03
CA LEU A 117 -10.45 5.29 14.71
C LEU A 117 -10.60 6.66 15.37
N SER A 118 -10.49 7.71 14.57
CA SER A 118 -10.62 9.09 15.03
C SER A 118 -12.07 9.49 15.21
N ASP A 119 -12.97 8.92 14.41
CA ASP A 119 -14.41 9.07 14.59
C ASP A 119 -15.02 7.80 15.21
N LYS A 120 -15.40 7.89 16.49
CA LYS A 120 -16.13 6.84 17.23
C LYS A 120 -17.63 7.07 17.31
N ARG A 121 -18.20 8.01 16.55
CA ARG A 121 -19.65 8.32 16.60
C ARG A 121 -20.51 7.10 16.24
N SER A 122 -20.04 6.24 15.34
CA SER A 122 -20.68 4.97 14.97
C SER A 122 -20.55 3.87 16.03
N ILE A 123 -19.68 4.03 17.04
CA ILE A 123 -19.40 3.04 18.10
C ILE A 123 -20.08 3.43 19.42
N ARG A 124 -20.88 4.52 19.43
CA ARG A 124 -21.75 4.84 20.56
C ARG A 124 -23.02 3.99 20.50
N GLY A 125 -22.91 2.76 21.00
CA GLY A 125 -24.04 1.84 21.17
C GLY A 125 -23.61 0.37 21.13
N ARG A 126 -23.71 -0.30 22.28
CA ARG A 126 -23.43 -1.73 22.56
C ARG A 126 -21.93 -2.12 22.61
N PHE A 127 -21.27 -1.73 23.70
CA PHE A 127 -20.32 -2.66 24.32
C PHE A 127 -21.13 -3.85 24.86
N ASN A 128 -20.87 -5.06 24.33
CA ASN A 128 -21.26 -6.36 24.88
C ASN A 128 -22.18 -6.35 26.12
N VAL A 129 -23.50 -6.23 25.93
CA VAL A 129 -24.47 -6.51 27.01
C VAL A 129 -24.72 -8.03 27.15
N ASN A 130 -24.33 -8.83 26.15
CA ASN A 130 -24.65 -10.27 26.10
C ASN A 130 -23.50 -11.22 26.49
N LYS A 131 -22.46 -10.73 27.18
CA LYS A 131 -21.39 -11.61 27.71
C LYS A 131 -21.32 -11.66 29.23
N ALA A 132 -22.31 -11.07 29.91
CA ALA A 132 -22.46 -11.11 31.37
C ALA A 132 -23.64 -11.97 31.85
N LEU A 133 -24.35 -12.65 30.93
CA LEU A 133 -25.44 -13.58 31.25
C LEU A 133 -25.42 -14.77 30.27
N SER A 134 -24.43 -15.64 30.44
CA SER A 134 -24.45 -17.04 29.99
C SER A 134 -23.32 -17.80 30.69
#